data_AF-A0A7X1HIS5-F1
#
_entry.id   AF-A0A7X1HIS5-F1
#
_cell.length_a   1.000
_cell.length_b   1.000
_cell.length_c   1.000
_cell.angle_alpha   90.00
_cell.angle_beta   90.00
_cell.angle_gamma   90.00
#
_symmetry.space_group_name_H-M   'P 1'
#
loop_
_entity.id
_entity.type
_entity.pdbx_description
1 polymer ?
#
loop_
_entity_poly.entity_id
_entity_poly.type
_entity_poly.pdbx_seq_one_letter_code
_entity_poly.pdbx_strand_id
1 'polypeptide(L)' 'MPVKLFWTPKARADVKCIYIEMRKGQPRSAERYFATIRRKAELLIEHPRLGERHPVGSALARLFRGSELATLF' A
#
# COMPACT_ATOMS: atom_id res chain seq x y z
N MET A 1 -11.92 14.94 -5.24
CA MET A 1 -12.60 14.07 -6.24
C MET A 1 -12.03 12.67 -6.07
N PRO A 2 -12.84 11.69 -5.63
CA PRO A 2 -12.38 10.31 -5.50
C PRO A 2 -12.01 9.74 -6.89
N VAL A 3 -10.91 9.00 -6.97
CA VAL A 3 -10.46 8.38 -8.22
C VAL A 3 -10.63 6.87 -8.19
N LYS A 4 -10.76 6.25 -9.37
CA LYS A 4 -10.79 4.80 -9.47
C LYS A 4 -9.38 4.24 -9.35
N LEU A 5 -9.14 3.44 -8.31
CA LEU A 5 -7.86 2.77 -8.08
C LEU A 5 -7.84 1.40 -8.77
N PHE A 6 -6.79 1.14 -9.54
CA PHE A 6 -6.57 -0.14 -10.22
C PHE A 6 -5.26 -0.77 -9.75
N TRP A 7 -5.32 -2.06 -9.44
CA TRP A 7 -4.14 -2.84 -9.13
C TRP A 7 -3.63 -3.54 -10.39
N THR A 8 -2.33 -3.39 -10.67
CA THR A 8 -1.69 -4.22 -11.70
C THR A 8 -1.71 -5.69 -11.28
N PRO A 9 -1.67 -6.64 -12.24
CA PRO A 9 -1.57 -8.07 -11.90
C PRO A 9 -0.38 -8.37 -10.99
N LYS A 10 0.78 -7.74 -11.26
CA LYS A 10 1.98 -7.87 -10.42
C LYS A 10 1.74 -7.40 -9.00
N ALA A 11 1.16 -6.20 -8.81
CA ALA A 11 0.90 -5.68 -7.47
C ALA A 11 -0.08 -6.56 -6.67
N ARG A 12 -1.08 -7.17 -7.30
CA ARG A 12 -1.97 -8.15 -6.63
C ARG A 12 -1.21 -9.40 -6.19
N ALA A 13 -0.32 -9.92 -7.04
CA ALA A 13 0.51 -11.06 -6.71
C ALA A 13 1.45 -10.74 -5.54
N ASP A 14 2.09 -9.56 -5.56
CA ASP A 14 3.02 -9.12 -4.53
C ASP A 14 2.35 -9.04 -3.15
N VAL A 15 1.17 -8.40 -3.05
CA VAL A 15 0.40 -8.31 -1.79
C VAL A 15 0.04 -9.70 -1.26
N LYS A 16 -0.39 -10.61 -2.14
CA LYS A 16 -0.73 -11.98 -1.77
C LYS A 16 0.50 -12.76 -1.27
N CYS A 17 1.62 -12.66 -1.97
CA CYS A 17 2.87 -13.32 -1.58
C CYS A 17 3.33 -12.84 -0.20
N ILE A 18 3.38 -11.52 0.03
CA ILE A 18 3.79 -10.97 1.33
C ILE A 18 2.88 -11.47 2.45
N TYR A 19 1.56 -11.46 2.25
CA TYR A 19 0.61 -11.97 3.25
C TYR A 19 0.86 -13.44 3.59
N ILE A 20 1.03 -14.30 2.58
CA ILE A 20 1.28 -15.74 2.77
C ILE A 20 2.58 -15.96 3.52
N GLU A 21 3.67 -15.30 3.13
CA GLU A 21 4.97 -15.45 3.79
C GLU A 21 4.94 -14.95 5.24
N MET A 22 4.33 -13.79 5.51
CA MET A 22 4.19 -13.29 6.87
C MET A 22 3.35 -14.21 7.74
N ARG A 23 2.27 -14.78 7.19
CA ARG A 23 1.34 -15.63 7.94
C ARG A 23 1.97 -16.93 8.41
N LYS A 24 3.02 -17.43 7.75
CA LYS A 24 3.75 -18.65 8.19
C LYS A 24 4.38 -18.49 9.56
N GLY A 25 4.91 -17.31 9.88
CA GLY A 25 5.55 -17.03 11.17
C GLY A 25 4.69 -16.22 12.14
N GLN A 26 3.92 -15.25 11.62
CA GLN A 26 3.21 -14.27 12.44
C GLN A 26 1.84 -13.93 11.83
N PRO A 27 0.80 -14.75 12.07
CA PRO A 27 -0.53 -14.55 11.48
C PRO A 27 -1.15 -13.18 11.79
N ARG A 28 -1.04 -12.72 13.05
CA ARG A 28 -1.58 -11.41 13.47
C ARG A 28 -0.89 -10.25 12.76
N SER A 29 0.42 -10.33 12.54
CA SER A 29 1.18 -9.32 11.81
C SER A 29 0.76 -9.26 10.33
N ALA A 30 0.49 -10.42 9.73
CA ALA A 30 -0.01 -10.50 8.34
C ALA A 30 -1.39 -9.83 8.18
N GLU A 31 -2.29 -10.03 9.15
CA GLU A 31 -3.61 -9.36 9.17
C GLU A 31 -3.47 -7.84 9.31
N ARG A 32 -2.64 -7.37 10.26
CA ARG A 32 -2.35 -5.94 10.44
C ARG A 32 -1.75 -5.31 9.19
N TYR A 33 -0.83 -6.00 8.53
CA TYR A 33 -0.24 -5.55 7.29
C TYR A 33 -1.29 -5.39 6.18
N PHE A 34 -2.16 -6.39 6.02
CA PHE A 34 -3.23 -6.33 5.01
C PHE A 34 -4.23 -5.22 5.28
N ALA A 35 -4.63 -5.02 6.55
CA ALA A 35 -5.49 -3.91 6.96
C ALA A 35 -4.84 -2.55 6.67
N THR A 36 -3.52 -2.43 6.89
CA THR A 36 -2.77 -1.21 6.58
C THR A 36 -2.76 -0.92 5.08
N ILE A 37 -2.51 -1.92 4.24
CA ILE A 37 -2.56 -1.75 2.77
C ILE A 37 -3.95 -1.29 2.32
N ARG A 38 -5.00 -1.91 2.84
CA ARG A 38 -6.37 -1.54 2.51
C ARG A 38 -6.66 -0.08 2.87
N ARG A 39 -6.32 0.32 4.10
CA ARG A 39 -6.51 1.70 4.55
C ARG A 39 -5.76 2.70 3.67
N LYS A 40 -4.55 2.38 3.25
CA LYS A 40 -3.76 3.22 2.33
C LYS A 40 -4.37 3.32 0.94
N ALA A 41 -4.93 2.22 0.42
CA ALA A 41 -5.62 2.24 -0.86
C ALA A 41 -6.87 3.14 -0.82
N GLU A 42 -7.61 3.10 0.28
CA GLU A 42 -8.74 4.02 0.53
C GLU A 42 -8.27 5.48 0.57
N LEU A 43 -7.18 5.78 1.29
CA LEU A 43 -6.60 7.13 1.31
C LEU A 43 -6.12 7.60 -0.07
N LEU A 44 -5.60 6.71 -0.91
CA LEU A 44 -5.20 7.07 -2.28
C LEU A 44 -6.38 7.31 -3.22
N ILE A 45 -7.53 6.68 -2.96
CA ILE A 45 -8.78 7.00 -3.67
C ILE A 45 -9.21 8.42 -3.34
N GLU A 46 -9.18 8.81 -2.06
CA GLU A 46 -9.58 10.14 -1.57
C GLU A 46 -8.56 11.23 -1.94
N HIS A 47 -7.28 10.91 -1.81
CA HIS A 47 -6.13 11.80 -1.99
C HIS A 47 -5.09 11.19 -2.96
N PRO A 48 -5.33 11.23 -4.28
CA PRO A 48 -4.49 10.53 -5.28
C PRO A 48 -3.04 11.02 -5.36
N ARG A 49 -2.76 12.19 -4.79
CA ARG A 49 -1.45 12.85 -4.80
C ARG A 49 -0.69 12.72 -3.48
N LEU A 50 -1.18 11.92 -2.53
CA LEU A 50 -0.58 11.72 -1.20
C LEU A 50 0.83 11.11 -1.28
N GLY A 51 1.14 10.35 -2.33
CA GLY A 51 2.49 9.85 -2.57
C GLY A 51 3.47 10.91 -3.09
N GLU A 52 4.69 10.91 -2.56
CA GLU A 52 5.81 11.70 -3.06
C GLU A 52 6.20 11.24 -4.47
N ARG A 53 6.51 12.18 -5.36
CA ARG A 53 7.06 11.84 -6.68
C ARG A 53 8.39 11.12 -6.50
N HIS A 54 8.53 9.96 -7.13
CA HIS A 54 9.70 9.12 -7.02
C HIS A 54 10.11 8.63 -8.42
N PRO A 55 10.96 9.38 -9.15
CA PRO A 55 11.19 9.17 -10.58
C PRO A 55 12.08 7.95 -10.91
N VAL A 56 12.42 7.08 -9.96
CA VAL A 56 13.38 5.97 -10.10
C VAL A 56 12.85 4.80 -10.97
N GLY A 57 11.92 5.07 -11.89
CA GLY A 57 11.41 4.07 -12.85
C GLY A 57 10.39 4.61 -13.85
N SER A 58 9.75 5.74 -13.54
CA SER A 58 8.91 6.49 -14.48
C SER A 58 8.79 7.93 -13.98
N ALA A 59 8.72 8.90 -14.89
CA ALA A 59 8.47 10.31 -14.56
C ALA A 59 7.14 10.53 -13.79
N LEU A 60 6.22 9.57 -13.84
CA LEU A 60 4.92 9.63 -13.16
C LEU A 60 4.86 8.82 -11.87
N ALA A 61 5.90 8.06 -11.54
CA ALA A 61 5.90 7.20 -10.37
C ALA A 61 5.83 8.02 -9.07
N ARG A 62 5.02 7.51 -8.12
CA ARG A 62 4.88 8.06 -6.78
C ARG A 62 5.03 6.96 -5.76
N LEU A 63 5.71 7.25 -4.65
CA LEU A 63 5.93 6.35 -3.54
C LEU A 63 5.10 6.81 -2.35
N PHE A 64 4.33 5.88 -1.77
CA PHE A 64 3.54 6.14 -0.58
C PHE A 64 4.06 5.29 0.59
N ARG A 65 4.80 5.91 1.51
CA ARG A 65 5.48 5.23 2.64
C ARG A 65 4.56 5.06 3.85
N GLY A 66 5.01 4.26 4.82
CA GLY A 66 4.25 3.93 6.05
C GLY A 66 4.54 4.81 7.26
N SER A 67 5.41 5.80 7.13
CA SER A 67 5.86 6.63 8.25
C SER A 67 4.84 7.68 8.70
N GLU A 68 3.86 8.06 7.87
CA GLU A 68 2.86 9.08 8.24
C GLU A 68 1.78 8.59 9.22
N LEU A 69 1.67 7.27 9.46
CA LEU A 69 0.75 6.69 10.45
C LEU A 69 1.43 6.30 11.76
N ALA A 70 2.77 6.48 11.87
CA ALA A 70 3.51 6.21 13.10
C ALA A 70 3.25 7.27 14.19
N THR A 71 2.57 8.38 13.86
CA THR A 71 2.16 9.42 14.84
C THR A 71 0.80 9.11 15.49
N LEU A 72 0.15 7.99 15.14
CA LEU A 72 -1.18 7.61 15.65
C LEU A 72 -1.19 6.27 16.43
N PHE A 73 -0.03 5.79 16.88
CA PHE A 73 0.10 4.66 17.82
C PHE A 73 1.17 4.95 18.86
#